data_AF-A0A3G6PJA7-F1
#
_entry.id   AF-A0A3G6PJA7-F1
#
_cell.length_a   1.000
_cell.length_b   1.000
_cell.length_c   1.000
_cell.angle_alpha   90.00
_cell.angle_beta   90.00
_cell.angle_gamma   90.00
#
_symmetry.space_group_name_H-M   'P 1'
#
loop_
_entity.id
_entity.type
_entity.pdbx_description
1 polymer ?
#
loop_
_entity_poly.entity_id
_entity_poly.type
_entity_poly.pdbx_seq_one_letter_code
_entity_poly.pdbx_strand_id
1 'polypeptide(L)'
;MKEFNRILAIEMLEKAKEIYNDIMINYSNVLPKNITDAAERTIYQDIPNHINNLIDILNLSEKKQTFHKIQSIDEAIIFLQNNELDDSIKYALLNKDLSGYSLLRDENLSLKDILNNISFMIDNNIQYLSIQRATGKLAKGEF
;
A
#
# COMPACT_ATOMS: atom_id res chain seq x y z
N MET A 1 -10.77 5.41 -13.91
CA MET A 1 -9.76 5.15 -12.86
C MET A 1 -8.81 6.34 -12.82
N LYS A 2 -8.44 6.82 -11.61
CA LYS A 2 -7.35 7.78 -11.45
C LYS A 2 -6.02 7.05 -11.65
N GLU A 3 -5.05 7.71 -12.28
CA GLU A 3 -3.71 7.16 -12.46
C GLU A 3 -2.95 7.11 -11.13
N PHE A 4 -2.03 6.16 -10.98
CA PHE A 4 -1.13 6.08 -9.82
C PHE A 4 -0.46 7.44 -9.58
N ASN A 5 -0.60 7.96 -8.37
CA ASN A 5 -0.03 9.23 -7.96
C ASN A 5 0.84 9.02 -6.72
N ARG A 6 2.14 9.27 -6.90
CA ARG A 6 3.19 9.07 -5.89
C ARG A 6 3.01 9.94 -4.65
N ILE A 7 2.64 11.21 -4.83
CA ILE A 7 2.40 12.15 -3.73
C ILE A 7 1.21 11.67 -2.88
N LEU A 8 0.10 11.33 -3.54
CA LEU A 8 -1.06 10.80 -2.85
C LEU A 8 -0.74 9.49 -2.12
N ALA A 9 0.05 8.60 -2.74
CA ALA A 9 0.48 7.36 -2.10
C ALA A 9 1.31 7.64 -0.83
N ILE A 10 2.21 8.62 -0.84
CA ILE A 10 2.96 9.03 0.36
C ILE A 10 2.00 9.51 1.46
N GLU A 11 1.09 10.43 1.16
CA GLU A 11 0.11 10.95 2.12
C GLU A 11 -0.74 9.82 2.74
N MET A 12 -1.11 8.84 1.91
CA MET A 12 -1.84 7.65 2.35
C MET A 12 -1.02 6.79 3.31
N LEU A 13 0.27 6.55 3.04
CA LEU A 13 1.14 5.78 3.92
C LEU A 13 1.38 6.50 5.26
N GLU A 14 1.58 7.82 5.23
CA GLU A 14 1.70 8.63 6.46
C GLU A 14 0.43 8.52 7.30
N LYS A 15 -0.73 8.67 6.68
CA LYS A 15 -2.03 8.50 7.35
C LYS A 15 -2.21 7.09 7.93
N ALA A 16 -1.76 6.05 7.24
CA ALA A 16 -1.80 4.68 7.74
C ALA A 16 -1.02 4.55 9.06
N LYS A 17 0.20 5.10 9.10
CA LYS A 17 1.03 5.11 10.32
C LYS A 17 0.36 5.85 11.47
N GLU A 18 -0.21 7.02 11.20
CA GLU A 18 -0.90 7.81 12.22
C GLU A 18 -2.07 7.04 12.82
N ILE A 19 -2.92 6.43 11.98
CA ILE A 19 -4.08 5.66 12.44
C ILE A 19 -3.62 4.45 13.24
N TYR A 20 -2.61 3.72 12.78
CA TYR A 20 -2.05 2.59 13.51
C TYR A 20 -1.49 2.99 14.88
N ASN A 21 -0.70 4.06 14.94
CA ASN A 21 -0.17 4.57 16.20
C ASN A 21 -1.30 4.95 17.16
N ASP A 22 -2.37 5.57 16.67
CA ASP A 22 -3.55 5.91 17.46
C ASP A 22 -4.24 4.64 18.00
N ILE A 23 -4.40 3.59 17.17
CA ILE A 23 -4.90 2.27 17.61
C ILE A 23 -4.05 1.72 18.76
N MET A 24 -2.73 1.65 18.55
CA MET A 24 -1.84 1.01 19.50
C MET A 24 -1.71 1.76 20.82
N ILE A 25 -1.72 3.09 20.78
CA ILE A 25 -1.57 3.94 21.97
C ILE A 25 -2.90 4.08 22.72
N ASN A 26 -4.00 4.36 22.01
CA ASN A 26 -5.24 4.82 22.65
C ASN A 26 -6.32 3.75 22.77
N TYR A 27 -6.23 2.66 22.02
CA TYR A 27 -7.32 1.68 21.88
C TYR A 27 -6.90 0.21 22.05
N SER A 28 -5.60 -0.12 22.06
CA SER A 28 -5.12 -1.51 22.15
C SER A 28 -5.56 -2.25 23.42
N ASN A 29 -5.80 -1.52 24.51
CA ASN A 29 -6.25 -2.10 25.78
C ASN A 29 -7.76 -2.40 25.84
N VAL A 30 -8.56 -1.80 24.95
CA VAL A 30 -10.01 -2.03 24.86
C VAL A 30 -10.41 -2.85 23.64
N LEU A 31 -9.50 -2.99 22.67
CA LEU A 31 -9.71 -3.80 21.48
C LEU A 31 -9.37 -5.27 21.72
N PRO A 32 -10.14 -6.21 21.15
CA PRO A 32 -9.76 -7.61 21.06
C PRO A 32 -8.42 -7.79 20.35
N LYS A 33 -7.62 -8.76 20.81
CA LYS A 33 -6.27 -9.04 20.27
C LYS A 33 -6.26 -9.30 18.76
N ASN A 34 -7.26 -10.00 18.22
CA ASN A 34 -7.32 -10.24 16.78
C ASN A 34 -7.46 -8.96 15.95
N ILE A 35 -8.02 -7.88 16.51
CA ILE A 35 -8.12 -6.58 15.84
C ILE A 35 -6.76 -5.88 15.88
N THR A 36 -6.07 -5.88 17.03
CA THR A 36 -4.73 -5.28 17.14
C THR A 36 -3.70 -6.03 16.30
N ASP A 37 -3.73 -7.36 16.31
CA ASP A 37 -2.86 -8.20 15.47
C ASP A 37 -3.11 -7.96 13.97
N ALA A 38 -4.37 -7.69 13.58
CA ALA A 38 -4.71 -7.36 12.21
C ALA A 38 -4.22 -5.95 11.80
N ALA A 39 -4.30 -4.96 12.71
CA ALA A 39 -3.73 -3.63 12.50
C ALA A 39 -2.21 -3.71 12.31
N GLU A 40 -1.53 -4.50 13.16
CA GLU A 40 -0.09 -4.78 13.09
C GLU A 40 0.30 -5.43 11.76
N ARG A 41 -0.40 -6.49 11.35
CA ARG A 41 -0.20 -7.13 10.04
C ARG A 41 -0.35 -6.15 8.88
N THR A 42 -1.36 -5.28 8.94
CA THR A 42 -1.64 -4.31 7.87
C THR A 42 -0.44 -3.40 7.63
N ILE A 43 0.19 -2.89 8.70
CA ILE A 43 1.34 -1.97 8.63
C ILE A 43 2.65 -2.68 8.30
N TYR A 44 2.93 -3.82 8.92
CA TYR A 44 4.23 -4.46 8.81
C TYR A 44 4.34 -5.48 7.67
N GLN A 45 3.20 -5.91 7.09
CA GLN A 45 3.19 -6.92 6.04
C GLN A 45 2.42 -6.45 4.81
N ASP A 46 1.14 -6.15 4.95
CA ASP A 46 0.26 -5.98 3.79
C ASP A 46 0.64 -4.74 2.97
N ILE A 47 0.82 -3.58 3.61
CA ILE A 47 1.25 -2.35 2.94
C ILE A 47 2.65 -2.51 2.30
N PRO A 48 3.70 -2.96 3.01
CA PRO A 48 5.00 -3.23 2.39
C PRO A 48 4.92 -4.19 1.20
N ASN A 49 4.10 -5.24 1.28
CA ASN A 49 3.91 -6.20 0.19
C ASN A 49 3.31 -5.53 -1.06
N HIS A 50 2.35 -4.62 -0.92
CA HIS A 50 1.80 -3.90 -2.07
C HIS A 50 2.82 -2.98 -2.75
N ILE A 51 3.68 -2.31 -1.98
CA ILE A 51 4.77 -1.49 -2.53
C ILE A 51 5.87 -2.36 -3.13
N ASN A 52 6.14 -3.52 -2.54
CA ASN A 52 7.03 -4.51 -3.11
C ASN A 52 6.53 -5.05 -4.46
N ASN A 53 5.21 -5.14 -4.67
CA ASN A 53 4.65 -5.46 -5.98
C ASN A 53 4.88 -4.33 -7.00
N LEU A 54 4.83 -3.06 -6.57
CA LEU A 54 5.22 -1.92 -7.42
C LEU A 54 6.69 -2.07 -7.85
N ILE A 55 7.59 -2.32 -6.90
CA ILE A 55 9.02 -2.52 -7.15
C ILE A 55 9.26 -3.62 -8.19
N ASP A 56 8.56 -4.76 -8.06
CA ASP A 56 8.68 -5.85 -9.04
C ASP A 56 8.25 -5.43 -10.44
N ILE A 57 7.14 -4.70 -10.55
CA ILE A 57 6.64 -4.22 -11.84
C ILE A 57 7.65 -3.28 -12.48
N LEU A 58 8.22 -2.35 -11.71
CA LEU A 58 9.22 -1.41 -12.23
C LEU A 58 10.47 -2.15 -12.71
N ASN A 59 11.04 -3.03 -11.88
CA ASN A 59 12.21 -3.83 -12.24
C ASN A 59 11.95 -4.73 -13.46
N LEU A 60 10.78 -5.37 -13.51
CA LEU A 60 10.37 -6.21 -14.64
C LEU A 60 10.24 -5.38 -15.91
N SER A 61 9.61 -4.21 -15.83
CA SER A 61 9.42 -3.33 -16.98
C SER A 61 10.76 -2.97 -17.61
N GLU A 62 11.74 -2.61 -16.78
CA GLU A 62 13.07 -2.19 -17.20
C GLU A 62 14.02 -3.35 -17.54
N LYS A 63 13.63 -4.60 -17.22
CA LYS A 63 14.47 -5.80 -17.33
C LYS A 63 15.79 -5.69 -16.55
N LYS A 64 15.79 -4.94 -15.45
CA LYS A 64 16.94 -4.75 -14.55
C LYS A 64 16.49 -4.67 -13.09
N GLN A 65 17.35 -5.09 -12.16
CA GLN A 65 17.14 -4.95 -10.72
C GLN A 65 17.58 -3.55 -10.27
N THR A 66 16.78 -2.54 -10.59
CA THR A 66 17.05 -1.12 -10.25
C THR A 66 16.68 -0.82 -8.80
N PHE A 67 15.57 -1.39 -8.33
CA PHE A 67 14.99 -1.11 -7.03
C PHE A 67 15.02 -2.35 -6.13
N HIS A 68 15.24 -2.16 -4.83
CA HIS A 68 15.28 -3.25 -3.86
C HIS A 68 13.97 -3.33 -3.08
N LYS A 69 13.64 -4.56 -2.66
CA LYS A 69 12.48 -4.83 -1.81
C LYS A 69 12.62 -4.09 -0.48
N ILE A 70 11.52 -3.49 -0.05
CA ILE A 70 11.39 -2.80 1.23
C ILE A 70 10.88 -3.77 2.31
N GLN A 71 11.17 -3.44 3.57
CA GLN A 71 10.74 -4.21 4.74
C GLN A 71 9.78 -3.45 5.64
N SER A 72 9.59 -2.15 5.40
CA SER A 72 8.82 -1.28 6.28
C SER A 72 8.05 -0.20 5.53
N ILE A 73 7.01 0.33 6.17
CA ILE A 73 6.25 1.46 5.63
C ILE A 73 7.11 2.74 5.54
N ASP A 74 8.13 2.89 6.39
CA ASP A 74 9.08 4.00 6.31
C ASP A 74 9.97 3.90 5.07
N GLU A 75 10.49 2.71 4.79
CA GLU A 75 11.19 2.44 3.54
C GLU A 75 10.29 2.64 2.33
N ALA A 76 9.00 2.30 2.42
CA ALA A 76 8.03 2.59 1.35
C ALA A 76 7.91 4.09 1.06
N ILE A 77 7.81 4.92 2.10
CA ILE A 77 7.72 6.38 1.97
C ILE A 77 9.01 6.91 1.32
N ILE A 78 10.17 6.50 1.82
CA ILE A 78 11.48 6.91 1.27
C ILE A 78 11.60 6.49 -0.21
N PHE A 79 11.21 5.25 -0.52
CA PHE A 79 11.19 4.75 -1.88
C PHE A 79 10.31 5.63 -2.77
N LEU A 80 9.07 5.92 -2.36
CA LEU A 80 8.17 6.77 -3.12
C LEU A 80 8.63 8.24 -3.20
N GLN A 81 9.53 8.71 -2.34
CA GLN A 81 10.11 10.05 -2.46
C GLN A 81 11.20 10.14 -3.53
N ASN A 82 11.75 9.01 -4.01
CA ASN A 82 12.80 9.02 -5.02
C ASN A 82 12.30 9.55 -6.38
N ASN A 83 12.87 10.66 -6.85
CA ASN A 83 12.50 11.32 -8.10
C ASN A 83 12.78 10.48 -9.35
N GLU A 84 13.69 9.51 -9.29
CA GLU A 84 13.96 8.59 -10.41
C GLU A 84 12.81 7.60 -10.66
N LEU A 85 11.83 7.50 -9.73
CA LEU A 85 10.65 6.68 -9.97
C LEU A 85 9.76 7.21 -11.09
N ASP A 86 9.70 8.52 -11.32
CA ASP A 86 8.70 9.09 -12.24
C ASP A 86 8.94 8.59 -13.67
N ASP A 87 10.20 8.53 -14.10
CA ASP A 87 10.59 7.99 -15.39
C ASP A 87 10.32 6.48 -15.47
N SER A 88 10.60 5.75 -14.38
CA SER A 88 10.39 4.31 -14.25
C SER A 88 8.89 3.95 -14.34
N ILE A 89 8.04 4.70 -13.63
CA ILE A 89 6.57 4.56 -13.67
C ILE A 89 6.05 4.88 -15.07
N LYS A 90 6.50 5.99 -15.67
CA LYS A 90 6.10 6.37 -17.02
C LYS A 90 6.49 5.30 -18.04
N TYR A 91 7.68 4.73 -17.91
CA TYR A 91 8.13 3.62 -18.75
C TYR A 91 7.26 2.37 -18.57
N ALA A 92 6.97 1.97 -17.32
CA ALA A 92 6.08 0.85 -17.02
C ALA A 92 4.66 1.04 -17.56
N LEU A 93 4.11 2.26 -17.50
CA LEU A 93 2.78 2.60 -18.02
C LEU A 93 2.68 2.50 -19.55
N LEU A 94 3.80 2.68 -20.27
CA LEU A 94 3.87 2.62 -21.72
C LEU A 94 4.25 1.23 -22.26
N ASN A 95 4.71 0.33 -21.38
CA ASN A 95 5.15 -1.01 -21.76
C ASN A 95 3.94 -1.91 -22.02
N LYS A 96 3.70 -2.22 -23.30
CA LYS A 96 2.58 -3.05 -23.78
C LYS A 96 2.92 -4.54 -23.88
N ASP A 97 4.20 -4.89 -23.76
CA ASP A 97 4.68 -6.26 -23.92
C ASP A 97 4.51 -7.07 -22.63
N LEU A 98 4.27 -6.39 -21.50
CA LEU A 98 4.07 -6.99 -20.20
C LEU A 98 2.60 -6.87 -19.76
N SER A 99 2.05 -8.01 -19.33
CA SER A 99 0.74 -8.08 -18.68
C SER A 99 0.84 -9.00 -17.47
N GLY A 100 0.05 -8.71 -16.44
CA GLY A 100 -0.14 -9.61 -15.30
C GLY A 100 -1.47 -10.34 -15.44
N TYR A 101 -1.56 -11.55 -14.90
CA TYR A 101 -2.78 -12.35 -15.03
C TYR A 101 -3.66 -12.22 -13.78
N SER A 102 -4.94 -11.92 -13.97
CA SER A 102 -5.92 -11.86 -12.88
C SER A 102 -6.73 -13.15 -12.80
N LEU A 103 -6.54 -13.94 -11.73
CA LEU A 103 -7.34 -15.14 -11.46
C LEU A 103 -8.84 -14.85 -11.26
N LEU A 104 -9.18 -13.62 -10.84
CA LEU A 104 -10.57 -13.22 -10.56
C LEU A 104 -11.33 -12.80 -11.82
N ARG A 105 -10.63 -12.35 -12.86
CA ARG A 105 -11.23 -11.86 -14.10
C ARG A 105 -10.96 -12.75 -15.31
N ASP A 106 -10.11 -13.76 -15.16
CA ASP A 106 -9.61 -14.60 -16.25
C ASP A 106 -9.09 -13.77 -17.44
N GLU A 107 -8.41 -12.67 -17.11
CA GLU A 107 -7.97 -11.67 -18.07
C GLU A 107 -6.54 -11.20 -17.76
N ASN A 108 -5.82 -10.86 -18.83
CA ASN A 108 -4.54 -10.18 -18.75
C ASN A 108 -4.78 -8.70 -18.41
N LEU A 109 -4.29 -8.27 -17.27
CA LEU A 109 -4.25 -6.88 -16.85
C LEU A 109 -3.01 -6.20 -17.45
N SER A 110 -3.21 -5.01 -18.00
CA SER A 110 -2.09 -4.16 -18.40
C SER A 110 -1.28 -3.75 -17.17
N LEU A 111 0.02 -3.45 -17.32
CA LEU A 111 0.82 -2.90 -16.21
C LEU A 111 0.18 -1.62 -15.62
N LYS A 112 -0.49 -0.81 -16.45
CA LYS A 112 -1.28 0.34 -15.98
C LYS A 112 -2.38 -0.04 -15.00
N ASP A 113 -3.14 -1.09 -15.30
CA ASP A 113 -4.21 -1.56 -14.41
C ASP A 113 -3.65 -2.12 -13.10
N ILE A 114 -2.51 -2.81 -13.17
CA ILE A 114 -1.84 -3.34 -11.98
C ILE A 114 -1.30 -2.20 -11.12
N LEU A 115 -0.66 -1.20 -11.71
CA LEU A 115 -0.17 0.00 -11.00
C LEU A 115 -1.33 0.76 -10.32
N ASN A 116 -2.46 0.91 -11.00
CA ASN A 116 -3.64 1.54 -10.41
C ASN A 116 -4.25 0.70 -9.27
N ASN A 117 -4.15 -0.62 -9.36
CA ASN A 117 -4.61 -1.52 -8.30
C ASN A 117 -3.78 -1.34 -7.01
N ILE A 118 -2.49 -1.02 -7.10
CA ILE A 118 -1.65 -0.81 -5.91
C ILE A 118 -2.16 0.34 -5.06
N SER A 119 -2.53 1.49 -5.66
CA SER A 119 -3.15 2.59 -4.91
C SER A 119 -4.47 2.16 -4.25
N PHE A 120 -5.29 1.37 -4.95
CA PHE A 120 -6.54 0.85 -4.40
C PHE A 120 -6.30 -0.07 -3.20
N MET A 121 -5.30 -0.95 -3.26
CA MET A 121 -4.96 -1.85 -2.15
C MET A 121 -4.45 -1.09 -0.93
N ILE A 122 -3.62 -0.05 -1.12
CA ILE A 122 -3.17 0.82 -0.02
C ILE A 122 -4.37 1.54 0.61
N ASP A 123 -5.29 2.07 -0.21
CA ASP A 123 -6.50 2.73 0.30
C ASP A 123 -7.36 1.80 1.12
N ASN A 124 -7.58 0.57 0.63
CA ASN A 124 -8.35 -0.45 1.33
C ASN A 124 -7.75 -0.76 2.72
N ASN A 125 -6.42 -0.93 2.80
CA ASN A 125 -5.72 -1.14 4.07
C ASN A 125 -5.90 0.04 5.03
N ILE A 126 -5.91 1.28 4.54
CA ILE A 126 -6.16 2.47 5.37
C ILE A 126 -7.62 2.53 5.84
N GLN A 127 -8.57 2.16 4.98
CA GLN A 127 -9.97 2.05 5.37
C GLN A 127 -10.16 0.98 6.45
N TYR A 128 -9.47 -0.15 6.32
CA TYR A 128 -9.49 -1.21 7.31
C TYR A 128 -8.93 -0.74 8.67
N LEU A 129 -7.77 -0.08 8.68
CA LEU A 129 -7.23 0.57 9.88
C LEU A 129 -8.22 1.60 10.45
N SER A 130 -8.89 2.39 9.61
CA SER A 130 -9.87 3.38 10.06
C SER A 130 -11.07 2.74 10.77
N ILE A 131 -11.54 1.57 10.29
CA ILE A 131 -12.62 0.81 10.91
C ILE A 131 -12.17 0.24 12.27
N GLN A 132 -10.95 -0.28 12.35
CA GLN A 132 -10.39 -0.79 13.61
C GLN A 132 -10.27 0.33 14.65
N ARG A 133 -9.79 1.51 14.24
CA ARG A 133 -9.77 2.71 15.08
C ARG A 133 -11.16 3.13 15.54
N ALA A 134 -12.14 3.16 14.63
CA ALA A 134 -13.53 3.48 14.98
C ALA A 134 -14.09 2.47 15.98
N THR A 135 -13.78 1.18 15.83
CA THR A 135 -14.13 0.13 16.79
C THR A 135 -13.51 0.40 18.17
N GLY A 136 -12.26 0.88 18.19
CA GLY A 136 -11.57 1.29 19.43
C GLY A 136 -12.28 2.44 20.15
N LYS A 137 -12.67 3.48 19.40
CA LYS A 137 -13.47 4.60 19.92
C LYS A 137 -14.79 4.14 20.53
N LEU A 138 -15.52 3.28 19.83
CA LEU A 138 -16.77 2.70 20.30
C LEU A 138 -16.57 1.91 21.59
N ALA A 139 -15.53 1.07 21.67
CA ALA A 139 -15.23 0.26 22.85
C ALA A 139 -14.84 1.12 24.08
N LYS A 140 -14.25 2.30 23.84
CA LYS A 140 -13.84 3.25 24.88
C LYS A 140 -14.92 4.26 25.27
N GLY A 141 -15.99 4.38 24.48
CA GLY A 141 -17.06 5.34 24.69
C GLY A 141 -16.76 6.76 24.20
N GLU A 142 -15.84 6.92 23.24
CA GLU A 142 -15.49 8.21 22.64
C GLU A 142 -16.35 8.45 21.38
N PHE A 143 -17.40 9.28 21.49
CA PHE A 143 -18.31 9.67 20.40
C PHE A 143 -18.27 11.18 20.16
#